data_AF-R8CTS4-F1
#
_entry.id   AF-R8CTS4-F1
#
_cell.length_a   1.000
_cell.length_b   1.000
_cell.length_c   1.000
_cell.angle_alpha   90.00
_cell.angle_beta   90.00
_cell.angle_gamma   90.00
#
_symmetry.space_group_name_H-M   'P 1'
#
loop_
_entity.id
_entity.type
_entity.pdbx_description
1 polymer ?
#
loop_
_entity_poly.entity_id
_entity_poly.type
_entity_poly.pdbx_seq_one_letter_code
_entity_poly.pdbx_strand_id
1 'polypeptide(L)'
;MKKLILIIGITFLVTAGCSNNDAFDRAEKQGDLALENKEYDRAVASFELALKEKKDDREIRLKVNQTNKMIEAVQESNIDRAISLLREIENDAASSVILAKQAKEKRAEVWGCKRAT
;
A
#
# COMPACT_ATOMS: atom_id res chain seq x y z
N MET A 1 22.00 -19.05 27.47
CA MET A 1 22.88 -18.03 26.83
C MET A 1 23.32 -18.54 25.48
N LYS A 2 23.35 -17.63 24.49
CA LYS A 2 23.92 -17.76 23.13
C LYS A 2 23.27 -18.86 22.27
N LYS A 3 22.32 -18.48 21.40
CA LYS A 3 22.51 -17.90 20.04
C LYS A 3 22.89 -18.98 19.03
N LEU A 4 22.24 -18.88 17.87
CA LEU A 4 22.57 -19.34 16.51
C LEU A 4 21.38 -20.12 15.94
N ILE A 5 20.79 -19.87 14.78
CA ILE A 5 20.90 -18.89 13.69
C ILE A 5 19.48 -18.95 13.08
N LEU A 6 18.72 -17.86 13.10
CA LEU A 6 17.50 -17.76 12.30
C LEU A 6 17.90 -17.32 10.89
N ILE A 7 17.82 -18.31 10.02
CA ILE A 7 18.11 -18.34 8.61
C ILE A 7 17.06 -17.49 7.86
N ILE A 8 17.51 -16.79 6.82
CA ILE A 8 16.72 -16.15 5.74
C ILE A 8 15.83 -14.98 6.21
N GLY A 9 16.45 -13.81 6.24
CA GLY A 9 15.76 -12.53 6.25
C GLY A 9 16.50 -11.59 5.32
N ILE A 10 16.37 -11.88 4.02
CA ILE A 10 16.52 -10.94 2.90
C ILE A 10 17.70 -9.99 3.06
N THR A 11 18.79 -10.33 2.35
CA THR A 11 19.72 -9.36 1.79
C THR A 11 18.90 -8.17 1.30
N PHE A 12 18.79 -7.13 2.12
CA PHE A 12 18.21 -5.86 1.71
C PHE A 12 19.22 -5.38 0.70
N LEU A 13 18.87 -5.66 -0.56
CA LEU A 13 19.57 -5.26 -1.74
C LEU A 13 19.56 -3.74 -1.67
N VAL A 14 20.58 -3.17 -1.02
CA VAL A 14 20.91 -1.77 -1.14
C VAL A 14 21.42 -1.63 -2.56
N THR A 15 20.49 -1.58 -3.51
CA THR A 15 20.69 -0.99 -4.82
C THR A 15 20.77 0.53 -4.63
N ALA A 16 21.76 0.98 -3.85
CA ALA A 16 22.28 2.33 -3.96
C ALA A 16 23.12 2.36 -5.24
N GLY A 17 22.43 2.49 -6.38
CA GLY A 17 23.07 2.55 -7.68
C GLY A 17 22.06 2.54 -8.81
N CYS A 18 21.63 3.73 -9.25
CA CYS A 18 21.44 4.08 -10.66
C CYS A 18 21.30 5.60 -10.80
N SER A 19 22.09 6.14 -11.72
CA SER A 19 22.38 7.56 -11.97
C SER A 19 21.20 8.32 -12.59
N ASN A 20 21.08 9.61 -12.23
CA ASN A 20 20.34 10.71 -12.88
C ASN A 20 18.81 10.82 -12.63
N ASN A 21 18.47 11.80 -11.77
CA ASN A 21 17.22 12.61 -11.61
C ASN A 21 15.93 12.08 -12.25
N ASP A 22 14.94 11.61 -11.49
CA ASP A 22 14.06 12.46 -10.67
C ASP A 22 13.76 11.77 -9.31
N ALA A 23 13.93 12.49 -8.19
CA ALA A 23 13.65 11.94 -6.86
C ALA A 23 12.17 11.59 -6.67
N PHE A 24 11.28 12.32 -7.35
CA PHE A 24 9.86 12.02 -7.42
C PHE A 24 9.61 10.65 -8.05
N ASP A 25 10.11 10.41 -9.27
CA ASP A 25 9.85 9.17 -10.02
C ASP A 25 10.36 7.93 -9.28
N ARG A 26 11.48 8.07 -8.55
CA ARG A 26 12.01 6.97 -7.73
C ARG A 26 11.09 6.68 -6.55
N ALA A 27 10.65 7.70 -5.84
CA ALA A 27 9.78 7.57 -4.69
C ALA A 27 8.39 7.02 -5.08
N GLU A 28 7.85 7.47 -6.22
CA GLU A 28 6.63 6.91 -6.79
C GLU A 28 6.79 5.42 -7.11
N LYS A 29 7.83 5.03 -7.86
CA LYS A 29 8.09 3.63 -8.20
C LYS A 29 8.28 2.75 -6.97
N GLN A 30 8.95 3.26 -5.94
CA GLN A 30 9.08 2.55 -4.66
C GLN A 30 7.73 2.34 -3.98
N GLY A 31 6.84 3.35 -4.04
CA GLY A 31 5.47 3.21 -3.54
C GLY A 31 4.66 2.17 -4.31
N ASP A 32 4.72 2.20 -5.65
CA ASP A 32 4.03 1.22 -6.49
C ASP A 32 4.56 -0.21 -6.25
N LEU A 33 5.87 -0.40 -6.16
CA LEU A 33 6.48 -1.70 -5.80
C LEU A 33 6.06 -2.16 -4.40
N ALA A 34 5.96 -1.26 -3.43
CA ALA A 34 5.46 -1.60 -2.10
C ALA A 34 3.98 -2.03 -2.14
N LEU A 35 3.15 -1.39 -2.99
CA LEU A 35 1.77 -1.82 -3.22
C LEU A 35 1.69 -3.21 -3.83
N GLU A 36 2.53 -3.54 -4.82
CA GLU A 36 2.60 -4.89 -5.39
C GLU A 36 2.91 -5.95 -4.33
N ASN A 37 3.76 -5.60 -3.36
CA ASN A 37 4.13 -6.46 -2.24
C ASN A 37 3.15 -6.40 -1.05
N LYS A 38 2.04 -5.66 -1.16
CA LYS A 38 1.05 -5.43 -0.09
C LYS A 38 1.67 -4.80 1.18
N GLU A 39 2.78 -4.08 1.04
CA GLU A 39 3.47 -3.38 2.11
C GLU A 39 2.92 -1.94 2.24
N TYR A 40 1.66 -1.81 2.69
CA TYR A 40 0.91 -0.55 2.64
C TYR A 40 1.58 0.61 3.38
N ASP A 41 2.13 0.40 4.58
CA ASP A 41 2.82 1.45 5.34
C ASP A 41 4.06 1.97 4.60
N ARG A 42 4.80 1.07 3.94
CA ARG A 42 5.98 1.44 3.12
C ARG A 42 5.57 2.15 1.83
N ALA A 43 4.44 1.77 1.25
CA ALA A 43 3.88 2.46 0.10
C ALA A 43 3.52 3.90 0.45
N VAL A 44 2.82 4.14 1.57
CA VAL A 44 2.50 5.49 2.07
C VAL A 44 3.79 6.29 2.28
N ALA A 45 4.76 5.75 3.00
CA ALA A 45 6.02 6.45 3.26
C ALA A 45 6.74 6.84 1.96
N SER A 46 6.74 5.97 0.95
CA SER A 46 7.36 6.25 -0.35
C SER A 46 6.59 7.31 -1.14
N PHE A 47 5.26 7.26 -1.17
CA PHE A 47 4.44 8.28 -1.82
C PHE A 47 4.54 9.64 -1.12
N GLU A 48 4.67 9.68 0.20
CA GLU A 48 4.94 10.92 0.94
C GLU A 48 6.30 11.52 0.58
N LEU A 49 7.32 10.69 0.31
CA LEU A 49 8.59 11.17 -0.24
C LEU A 49 8.39 11.78 -1.63
N ALA A 50 7.58 11.18 -2.50
CA ALA A 50 7.24 11.77 -3.80
C ALA A 50 6.52 13.12 -3.63
N LEU A 51 5.59 13.24 -2.68
CA LEU A 51 4.92 14.52 -2.39
C LEU A 51 5.86 15.59 -1.82
N LYS A 52 6.97 15.22 -1.17
CA LYS A 52 7.98 16.22 -0.76
C LYS A 52 8.62 16.90 -1.97
N GLU A 53 8.81 16.15 -3.05
CA GLU A 53 9.36 16.64 -4.32
C GLU A 53 8.30 17.38 -5.16
N LYS A 54 7.07 16.84 -5.26
CA LYS A 54 5.93 17.46 -5.98
C LYS A 54 4.68 17.51 -5.09
N LYS A 55 4.60 18.54 -4.24
CA LYS A 55 3.54 18.70 -3.22
C LYS A 55 2.13 18.69 -3.78
N ASP A 56 1.95 19.21 -4.99
CA ASP A 56 0.66 19.39 -5.65
C ASP A 56 0.29 18.25 -6.63
N ASP A 57 1.06 17.16 -6.64
CA ASP A 57 0.73 15.98 -7.45
C ASP A 57 -0.56 15.29 -6.98
N ARG A 58 -1.60 15.37 -7.81
CA ARG A 58 -2.94 14.87 -7.47
C ARG A 58 -2.99 13.35 -7.44
N GLU A 59 -2.24 12.69 -8.31
CA GLU A 59 -2.23 11.24 -8.42
C GLU A 59 -1.56 10.64 -7.18
N ILE A 60 -0.40 11.17 -6.77
CA ILE A 60 0.28 10.66 -5.57
C ILE A 60 -0.55 10.92 -4.31
N ARG A 61 -1.20 12.10 -4.16
CA ARG A 61 -2.12 12.34 -3.04
C ARG A 61 -3.27 11.35 -3.00
N LEU A 62 -3.80 10.98 -4.18
CA LEU A 62 -4.84 9.99 -4.27
C LEU A 62 -4.33 8.60 -3.85
N LYS A 63 -3.16 8.18 -4.35
CA LYS A 63 -2.50 6.93 -3.95
C LYS A 63 -2.29 6.87 -2.43
N VAL A 64 -1.83 7.94 -1.79
CA VAL A 64 -1.69 8.03 -0.32
C VAL A 64 -3.04 7.83 0.38
N ASN A 65 -4.07 8.57 -0.03
CA ASN A 65 -5.40 8.47 0.57
C ASN A 65 -5.97 7.05 0.47
N GLN A 66 -5.93 6.46 -0.71
CA GLN A 66 -6.46 5.11 -0.95
C GLN A 66 -5.66 4.04 -0.19
N THR A 67 -4.34 4.20 -0.09
CA THR A 67 -3.49 3.28 0.68
C THR A 67 -3.80 3.40 2.17
N ASN A 68 -4.01 4.60 2.70
CA ASN A 68 -4.44 4.81 4.08
C ASN A 68 -5.81 4.17 4.37
N LYS A 69 -6.77 4.29 3.45
CA LYS A 69 -8.07 3.59 3.57
C LYS A 69 -7.91 2.08 3.57
N MET A 70 -6.96 1.55 2.80
CA MET A 70 -6.65 0.11 2.81
C MET A 70 -6.11 -0.31 4.19
N ILE A 71 -5.20 0.46 4.76
CA ILE A 71 -4.66 0.22 6.11
C ILE A 71 -5.79 0.23 7.14
N GLU A 72 -6.64 1.26 7.12
CA GLU A 72 -7.82 1.36 8.00
C GLU A 72 -8.72 0.13 7.84
N ALA A 73 -9.06 -0.26 6.60
CA ALA A 73 -9.91 -1.41 6.35
C ALA A 73 -9.31 -2.75 6.80
N VAL A 74 -7.99 -2.91 6.73
CA VAL A 74 -7.29 -4.13 7.16
C VAL A 74 -7.24 -4.24 8.69
N GLN A 75 -7.19 -3.12 9.39
CA GLN A 75 -7.12 -3.06 10.85
C GLN A 75 -8.49 -2.92 11.52
N GLU A 76 -9.53 -2.56 10.75
CA GLU A 76 -10.88 -2.35 11.25
C GLU A 76 -11.51 -3.66 11.73
N SER A 77 -11.99 -3.63 12.98
CA SER A 77 -12.69 -4.74 13.63
C SER A 77 -14.15 -4.85 13.21
N ASN A 78 -14.77 -3.72 12.86
CA ASN A 78 -16.15 -3.66 12.40
C ASN A 78 -16.21 -4.05 10.92
N ILE A 79 -16.71 -5.26 10.66
CA ILE A 79 -16.83 -5.87 9.33
C ILE A 79 -17.56 -4.95 8.33
N ASP A 80 -18.63 -4.27 8.76
CA ASP A 80 -19.40 -3.38 7.88
C ASP A 80 -18.62 -2.12 7.52
N ARG A 81 -17.87 -1.57 8.48
CA ARG A 81 -16.99 -0.42 8.24
C ARG A 81 -15.84 -0.80 7.31
N ALA A 82 -15.20 -1.95 7.52
CA ALA A 82 -14.15 -2.47 6.65
C ALA A 82 -14.66 -2.65 5.21
N ILE A 83 -15.83 -3.25 5.01
CA ILE A 83 -16.44 -3.40 3.68
C ILE A 83 -16.70 -2.03 3.03
N SER A 84 -17.19 -1.05 3.79
CA SER A 84 -17.43 0.31 3.28
C SER A 84 -16.15 0.93 2.73
N LEU A 85 -15.08 0.91 3.52
CA LEU A 85 -13.78 1.47 3.13
C LEU A 85 -13.23 0.80 1.86
N LEU A 86 -13.32 -0.52 1.75
CA LEU A 86 -12.86 -1.26 0.56
C LEU A 86 -13.69 -0.92 -0.68
N ARG A 87 -15.01 -0.74 -0.53
CA ARG A 87 -15.88 -0.30 -1.64
C ARG A 87 -15.56 1.10 -2.12
N GLU A 88 -15.16 2.00 -1.23
CA GLU A 88 -14.73 3.35 -1.62
C GLU A 88 -13.48 3.29 -2.51
N ILE A 89 -12.51 2.44 -2.19
CA ILE A 89 -11.31 2.23 -3.03
C ILE A 89 -11.69 1.64 -4.39
N GLU A 90 -12.58 0.64 -4.42
CA GLU A 90 -12.97 -0.01 -5.68
C GLU A 90 -13.78 0.88 -6.62
N ASN A 91 -14.66 1.73 -6.07
CA ASN A 91 -15.58 2.55 -6.85
C ASN A 91 -14.99 3.89 -7.29
N ASP A 92 -13.82 4.26 -6.75
CA ASP A 92 -13.11 5.44 -7.18
C ASP A 92 -12.47 5.18 -8.56
N ALA A 93 -13.00 5.84 -9.60
CA ALA A 93 -12.57 5.66 -10.98
C ALA A 93 -11.11 6.10 -11.22
N ALA A 94 -10.54 6.90 -10.30
CA ALA A 94 -9.13 7.30 -10.34
C ALA A 94 -8.23 6.38 -9.51
N SER A 95 -8.76 5.30 -8.93
CA SER A 95 -7.97 4.33 -8.18
C SER A 95 -6.88 3.67 -8.99
N SER A 96 -5.75 3.45 -8.32
CA SER A 96 -4.74 2.52 -8.81
C SER A 96 -5.36 1.15 -9.05
N VAL A 97 -5.11 0.57 -10.22
CA VAL A 97 -5.60 -0.77 -10.60
C VAL A 97 -5.19 -1.82 -9.56
N ILE A 98 -3.99 -1.65 -8.98
CA ILE A 98 -3.47 -2.54 -7.94
C ILE A 98 -4.33 -2.43 -6.67
N LEU A 99 -4.58 -1.20 -6.19
CA LEU A 99 -5.38 -0.96 -4.98
C LEU A 99 -6.83 -1.40 -5.17
N ALA A 100 -7.45 -1.12 -6.32
CA ALA A 100 -8.81 -1.55 -6.63
C ALA A 100 -8.92 -3.10 -6.65
N LYS A 101 -7.95 -3.78 -7.26
CA LYS A 101 -7.89 -5.25 -7.27
C LYS A 101 -7.74 -5.81 -5.85
N GLN A 102 -6.78 -5.31 -5.09
CA GLN A 102 -6.53 -5.77 -3.72
C GLN A 102 -7.70 -5.48 -2.80
N ALA A 103 -8.39 -4.35 -2.97
CA ALA A 103 -9.57 -4.00 -2.19
C ALA A 103 -10.71 -4.99 -2.44
N LYS A 104 -10.93 -5.36 -3.71
CA LYS A 104 -11.90 -6.38 -4.10
C LYS A 104 -11.59 -7.75 -3.51
N GLU A 105 -10.32 -8.18 -3.56
CA GLU A 105 -9.86 -9.43 -2.95
C GLU A 105 -10.13 -9.42 -1.44
N LYS A 106 -9.66 -8.39 -0.74
CA LYS A 106 -9.83 -8.26 0.71
C LYS A 106 -11.30 -8.21 1.11
N ARG A 107 -12.13 -7.51 0.34
CA ARG A 107 -13.57 -7.43 0.61
C ARG A 107 -14.24 -8.81 0.49
N ALA A 108 -13.83 -9.62 -0.49
CA ALA A 108 -14.36 -10.97 -0.63
C ALA A 108 -14.00 -11.85 0.59
N GLU A 109 -12.78 -11.71 1.12
CA GLU A 109 -12.37 -12.37 2.37
C GLU A 109 -13.24 -11.93 3.55
N VAL A 110 -13.37 -10.62 3.77
CA VAL A 110 -14.15 -10.03 4.88
C VAL A 110 -15.64 -10.41 4.79
N TRP A 111 -16.21 -10.41 3.58
CA TRP A 111 -17.60 -10.82 3.35
C TRP A 111 -17.81 -12.33 3.56
N GLY A 112 -16.78 -13.14 3.31
CA GLY A 112 -16.73 -14.55 3.70
C GLY A 112 -16.86 -14.73 5.20
N CYS A 113 -16.08 -13.99 6.00
CA CYS A 113 -16.17 -13.99 7.46
C CYS A 113 -17.57 -13.57 7.94
N LYS A 114 -18.16 -12.52 7.37
CA LYS A 114 -19.50 -12.04 7.78
C LYS A 114 -20.60 -13.10 7.69
N ARG A 115 -20.53 -13.98 6.68
CA ARG A 115 -21.54 -15.03 6.48
C ARG A 115 -21.36 -16.24 7.40
N ALA A 116 -20.19 -16.37 8.03
CA ALA A 116 -19.86 -17.48 8.91
C ALA A 116 -20.17 -17.20 10.39
N THR A 117 -20.47 -15.94 10.74
CA THR A 117 -20.85 -15.45 12.08
C THR A 117 -22.34 -15.26 12.19
#